data_AF-A0A924NKY6-F1
#
_entry.id   AF-A0A924NKY6-F1
#
_cell.length_a   1.000
_cell.length_b   1.000
_cell.length_c   1.000
_cell.angle_alpha   90.00
_cell.angle_beta   90.00
_cell.angle_gamma   90.00
#
_symmetry.space_group_name_H-M   'P 1'
#
loop_
_entity.id
_entity.type
_entity.pdbx_description
1 polymer ?
#
loop_
_entity_poly.entity_id
_entity_poly.type
_entity_poly.pdbx_seq_one_letter_code
_entity_poly.pdbx_strand_id
1 'polypeptide(L)'
;GVYVAERLGLRAIVVADLALAAFAGACVGLVPKAGARASVEDGKLAPNLAENVAEMVNIMAALFNLDGHPHVRLDGFHLPGEDLPADVARLSAAYVNRLDLVVTISGYGTGRLSIVLA
;
A
#
# COMPACT_ATOMS: atom_id res chain seq x y z
N GLY A 1 -3.18 1.88 1.69
CA GLY A 1 -3.67 1.43 3.01
C GLY A 1 -3.84 2.62 3.91
N VAL A 2 -4.94 2.65 4.66
CA VAL A 2 -5.31 3.70 5.62
C VAL A 2 -5.19 3.10 7.03
N TYR A 3 -4.38 3.70 7.89
CA TYR A 3 -4.06 3.16 9.20
C TYR A 3 -4.58 4.07 10.31
N VAL A 4 -5.29 3.49 11.27
CA VAL A 4 -5.99 4.21 12.33
C VAL A 4 -5.65 3.68 13.71
N ALA A 5 -5.76 4.54 14.73
CA ALA A 5 -5.72 4.13 16.13
C ALA A 5 -7.11 3.67 16.62
N GLU A 6 -7.20 3.20 17.88
CA GLU A 6 -8.42 2.63 18.49
C GLU A 6 -9.69 3.51 18.42
N ARG A 7 -9.56 4.83 18.20
CA ARG A 7 -10.68 5.77 18.04
C ARG A 7 -10.90 6.24 16.59
N LEU A 8 -10.48 5.44 15.61
CA LEU A 8 -10.55 5.77 14.18
C LEU A 8 -9.80 7.05 13.78
N GLY A 9 -8.88 7.52 14.63
CA GLY A 9 -8.00 8.63 14.27
C GLY A 9 -6.97 8.17 13.24
N LEU A 10 -6.99 8.77 12.05
CA LEU A 10 -5.99 8.54 10.99
C LEU A 10 -4.59 8.80 11.52
N ARG A 11 -3.69 7.82 11.37
CA ARG A 11 -2.29 7.88 11.84
C ARG A 11 -1.28 7.81 10.71
N ALA A 12 -1.58 7.03 9.68
CA ALA A 12 -0.71 6.91 8.53
C ALA A 12 -1.48 6.51 7.27
N ILE A 13 -0.90 6.81 6.12
CA ILE A 13 -1.28 6.27 4.82
C ILE A 13 -0.05 5.66 4.17
N VAL A 14 -0.23 4.47 3.60
CA VAL A 14 0.75 3.85 2.70
C VAL A 14 0.17 3.86 1.29
N VAL A 15 0.90 4.44 0.36
CA VAL A 15 0.54 4.53 -1.06
C VAL A 15 1.57 3.76 -1.88
N ALA A 16 1.12 2.80 -2.67
CA ALA A 16 1.96 2.11 -3.64
C ALA A 16 1.49 2.47 -5.05
N ASP A 17 2.42 2.64 -5.99
CA ASP A 17 2.02 2.67 -7.39
C ASP A 17 1.54 1.30 -7.88
N LEU A 18 0.84 1.28 -9.02
CA LEU A 18 0.30 0.03 -9.58
C LEU A 18 1.40 -1.00 -9.84
N ALA A 19 2.58 -0.56 -10.27
CA ALA A 19 3.72 -1.43 -10.52
C ALA A 19 4.16 -2.15 -9.24
N LEU A 20 4.38 -1.42 -8.14
CA LEU A 20 4.76 -2.02 -6.88
C LEU A 20 3.67 -2.94 -6.34
N ALA A 21 2.40 -2.53 -6.42
CA ALA A 21 1.27 -3.37 -5.99
C ALA A 21 1.24 -4.70 -6.77
N ALA A 22 1.32 -4.66 -8.11
CA ALA A 22 1.32 -5.86 -8.94
C ALA A 22 2.52 -6.77 -8.66
N PHE A 23 3.73 -6.20 -8.56
CA PHE A 23 4.94 -6.98 -8.30
C PHE A 23 4.96 -7.57 -6.88
N ALA A 24 4.54 -6.81 -5.88
CA ALA A 24 4.47 -7.28 -4.50
C ALA A 24 3.42 -8.39 -4.34
N GLY A 25 2.20 -8.17 -4.86
CA GLY A 25 1.14 -9.16 -4.82
C GLY A 25 1.53 -10.45 -5.53
N ALA A 26 2.24 -10.35 -6.65
CA ALA A 26 2.70 -11.52 -7.37
C ALA A 26 3.85 -12.25 -6.64
N CYS A 27 4.76 -11.52 -6.00
CA CYS A 27 5.83 -12.11 -5.20
C CYS A 27 5.27 -12.87 -3.99
N VAL A 28 4.33 -12.26 -3.25
CA VAL A 28 3.68 -12.88 -2.09
C VAL A 28 2.90 -14.13 -2.49
N GLY A 29 2.12 -14.05 -3.57
CA GLY A 29 1.31 -15.16 -4.07
C GLY A 29 2.05 -16.17 -4.96
N LEU A 30 3.37 -16.06 -5.10
CA LEU A 30 4.19 -16.89 -6.00
C LEU A 30 3.69 -16.92 -7.46
N VAL A 31 3.07 -15.84 -7.91
CA VAL A 31 2.61 -15.67 -9.29
C VAL A 31 3.80 -15.30 -10.17
N PRO A 32 3.96 -15.88 -11.37
CA PRO A 32 5.03 -15.51 -12.29
C PRO A 32 5.02 -14.01 -12.63
N LYS A 33 6.20 -13.41 -12.78
CA LYS A 33 6.39 -11.99 -13.14
C LYS A 33 5.56 -11.56 -14.36
N ALA A 34 5.35 -12.45 -15.33
CA ALA A 34 4.53 -12.17 -16.52
C ALA A 34 3.09 -11.78 -16.16
N GLY A 35 2.48 -12.44 -15.16
CA GLY A 35 1.13 -12.10 -14.69
C GLY A 35 1.08 -10.72 -14.02
N ALA A 36 2.10 -10.37 -13.24
CA ALA A 36 2.21 -9.03 -12.66
C ALA A 36 2.36 -7.95 -13.74
N ARG A 37 3.20 -8.19 -14.76
CA ARG A 37 3.40 -7.25 -15.87
C ARG A 37 2.10 -6.99 -16.64
N ALA A 38 1.29 -8.03 -16.89
CA ALA A 38 0.01 -7.86 -17.54
C ALA A 38 -0.90 -6.88 -16.77
N SER A 39 -0.98 -7.00 -15.43
CA SER A 39 -1.74 -6.04 -14.61
C SER A 39 -1.23 -4.59 -14.72
N VAL A 40 0.09 -4.41 -14.85
CA VAL A 40 0.69 -3.07 -15.03
C VAL A 40 0.38 -2.52 -16.41
N GLU A 41 0.52 -3.34 -17.45
CA GLU A 41 0.26 -2.98 -18.85
C GLU A 41 -1.24 -2.66 -19.07
N ASP A 42 -2.13 -3.40 -18.42
CA ASP A 42 -3.59 -3.19 -18.46
C ASP A 42 -4.07 -2.02 -17.59
N GLY A 43 -3.19 -1.43 -16.76
CA GLY A 43 -3.56 -0.37 -15.83
C GLY A 43 -4.50 -0.82 -14.70
N LYS A 44 -4.65 -2.14 -14.49
CA LYS A 44 -5.61 -2.72 -13.55
C LYS A 44 -4.98 -3.88 -12.78
N LEU A 45 -5.12 -3.83 -11.45
CA LEU A 45 -4.64 -4.91 -10.60
C LEU A 45 -5.59 -6.11 -10.69
N ALA A 46 -5.05 -7.29 -11.05
CA ALA A 46 -5.83 -8.53 -11.06
C ALA A 46 -6.33 -8.89 -9.64
N PRO A 47 -7.54 -9.46 -9.47
CA PRO A 47 -8.13 -9.70 -8.16
C PRO A 47 -7.28 -10.53 -7.21
N ASN A 48 -6.66 -11.61 -7.71
CA ASN A 48 -5.76 -12.45 -6.93
C ASN A 48 -4.50 -11.68 -6.44
N LEU A 49 -3.99 -10.73 -7.22
CA LEU A 49 -2.88 -9.88 -6.80
C LEU A 49 -3.34 -8.84 -5.77
N ALA A 50 -4.55 -8.31 -5.92
CA ALA A 50 -5.14 -7.37 -4.96
C ALA A 50 -5.31 -8.01 -3.58
N GLU A 51 -5.78 -9.26 -3.51
CA GLU A 51 -5.88 -10.02 -2.25
C GLU A 51 -4.51 -10.20 -1.58
N ASN A 52 -3.47 -10.56 -2.34
CA ASN A 52 -2.12 -10.71 -1.79
C ASN A 52 -1.53 -9.37 -1.29
N VAL A 53 -1.80 -8.27 -2.01
CA VAL A 53 -1.39 -6.93 -1.57
C VAL A 53 -2.15 -6.50 -0.32
N ALA A 54 -3.43 -6.84 -0.20
CA ALA A 54 -4.22 -6.54 0.99
C ALA A 54 -3.58 -7.15 2.25
N GLU A 55 -3.13 -8.40 2.16
CA GLU A 55 -2.41 -9.07 3.26
C GLU A 55 -1.09 -8.37 3.58
N MET A 56 -0.29 -8.04 2.57
CA MET A 56 0.95 -7.28 2.77
C MET A 56 0.69 -5.93 3.47
N VAL A 57 -0.29 -5.17 3.00
CA VAL A 57 -0.66 -3.86 3.54
C VAL A 57 -1.17 -4.00 4.98
N ASN A 58 -1.86 -5.09 5.31
CA ASN A 58 -2.26 -5.39 6.69
C ASN A 58 -1.04 -5.65 7.58
N ILE A 59 -0.08 -6.47 7.13
CA ILE A 59 1.18 -6.74 7.85
C ILE A 59 1.98 -5.45 8.08
N MET A 60 1.97 -4.52 7.12
CA MET A 60 2.65 -3.23 7.26
C MET A 60 2.14 -2.38 8.44
N ALA A 61 0.98 -2.69 9.04
CA ALA A 61 0.54 -2.03 10.27
C ALA A 61 1.55 -2.19 11.41
N ALA A 62 2.32 -3.30 11.43
CA ALA A 62 3.38 -3.52 12.40
C ALA A 62 4.49 -2.45 12.36
N LEU A 63 4.71 -1.78 11.21
CA LEU A 63 5.69 -0.69 11.09
C LEU A 63 5.35 0.51 11.99
N PHE A 64 4.08 0.67 12.37
CA PHE A 64 3.60 1.78 13.17
C PHE A 64 3.40 1.42 14.66
N ASN A 65 3.51 0.14 14.99
CA ASN A 65 3.31 -0.38 16.35
C ASN A 65 4.64 -0.44 17.11
N LEU A 66 5.18 0.73 17.44
CA LEU A 66 6.38 0.89 18.26
C LEU A 66 6.01 0.94 19.75
N ASP A 67 6.91 0.46 20.61
CA ASP A 67 6.71 0.48 22.07
C ASP A 67 6.42 1.91 22.57
N GLY A 68 5.37 2.06 23.37
CA GLY A 68 4.94 3.35 23.93
C GLY A 68 4.09 4.22 23.00
N HIS A 69 3.81 3.80 21.77
CA HIS A 69 2.89 4.48 20.86
C HIS A 69 1.48 3.85 20.85
N PRO A 70 0.42 4.61 20.54
CA PRO A 70 -0.92 4.05 20.39
C PRO A 70 -0.94 2.95 19.34
N HIS A 71 -1.67 1.86 19.63
CA HIS A 71 -1.81 0.76 18.68
C HIS A 71 -2.48 1.23 17.40
N VAL A 72 -1.91 0.83 16.27
CA VAL A 72 -2.35 1.17 14.92
C VAL A 72 -2.74 -0.11 14.19
N ARG A 73 -3.90 -0.08 13.53
CA ARG A 73 -4.39 -1.15 12.65
C ARG A 73 -4.69 -0.61 11.27
N LEU A 74 -4.76 -1.51 10.28
CA LEU A 74 -5.36 -1.20 8.99
C LEU A 74 -6.86 -0.97 9.18
N ASP A 75 -7.37 0.15 8.66
CA ASP A 75 -8.82 0.39 8.56
C ASP A 75 -9.37 -0.11 7.23
N GLY A 76 -8.61 0.14 6.16
CA GLY A 76 -8.93 -0.34 4.82
C GLY A 76 -7.85 0.04 3.82
N PHE A 77 -8.06 -0.34 2.57
CA PHE A 77 -7.24 0.09 1.44
C PHE A 77 -8.15 0.38 0.25
N HIS A 78 -7.60 1.13 -0.70
CA HIS A 78 -8.28 1.50 -1.93
C HIS A 78 -7.44 1.05 -3.10
N LEU A 79 -8.08 0.47 -4.10
CA LEU A 79 -7.47 0.05 -5.35
C LEU A 79 -7.40 1.21 -6.35
N PRO A 80 -6.50 1.14 -7.35
CA PRO A 80 -6.48 2.10 -8.44
C PRO A 80 -7.86 2.22 -9.11
N GLY A 81 -8.35 3.46 -9.23
CA GLY A 81 -9.65 3.77 -9.83
C GLY A 81 -10.82 3.83 -8.85
N GLU A 82 -10.63 3.49 -7.58
CA GLU A 82 -11.63 3.70 -6.54
C GLU A 82 -11.60 5.14 -6.01
N ASP A 83 -12.77 5.65 -5.63
CA ASP A 83 -12.89 6.95 -4.98
C ASP A 83 -12.24 6.92 -3.60
N LEU A 84 -11.44 7.95 -3.32
CA LEU A 84 -10.81 8.14 -2.01
C LEU A 84 -11.65 9.08 -1.14
N PRO A 85 -11.80 8.77 0.17
CA PRO A 85 -12.28 9.75 1.14
C PRO A 85 -11.43 11.03 1.11
N ALA A 86 -12.06 12.19 1.34
CA ALA A 86 -11.43 13.49 1.14
C ALA A 86 -10.21 13.74 2.04
N ASP A 87 -10.23 13.22 3.27
CA ASP A 87 -9.10 13.23 4.19
C ASP A 87 -7.94 12.34 3.72
N VAL A 88 -8.23 11.14 3.22
CA VAL A 88 -7.26 10.21 2.64
C VAL A 88 -6.60 10.82 1.40
N ALA A 89 -7.39 11.39 0.49
CA ALA A 89 -6.89 12.04 -0.72
C ALA A 89 -5.97 13.23 -0.38
N ARG A 90 -6.40 14.09 0.54
CA ARG A 90 -5.63 15.25 1.00
C ARG A 90 -4.31 14.85 1.66
N LEU A 91 -4.33 13.89 2.58
CA LEU A 91 -3.11 13.46 3.27
C LEU A 91 -2.15 12.75 2.29
N SER A 92 -2.66 11.96 1.35
CA SER A 92 -1.83 11.30 0.31
C SER A 92 -1.06 12.30 -0.56
N ALA A 93 -1.62 13.49 -0.81
CA ALA A 93 -1.00 14.56 -1.58
C ALA A 93 -0.18 15.56 -0.73
N ALA A 94 -0.19 15.41 0.61
CA ALA A 94 0.43 16.37 1.49
C ALA A 94 1.97 16.25 1.52
N TYR A 95 2.63 17.39 1.72
CA TYR A 95 4.07 17.51 1.97
C TYR A 95 4.36 17.56 3.49
N VAL A 96 3.79 16.62 4.23
CA VAL A 96 4.00 16.45 5.68
C VAL A 96 5.08 15.39 5.93
N ASN A 97 5.16 14.83 7.15
CA ASN A 97 6.05 13.73 7.50
C ASN A 97 5.86 12.54 6.55
N ARG A 98 6.69 12.49 5.52
CA ARG A 98 6.57 11.60 4.38
C ARG A 98 7.90 10.94 4.06
N LEU A 99 7.84 9.67 3.73
CA LEU A 99 8.94 8.89 3.20
C LEU A 99 8.54 8.34 1.83
N ASP A 100 9.22 8.77 0.78
CA ASP A 100 9.03 8.27 -0.58
C ASP A 100 10.22 7.38 -0.97
N LEU A 101 9.91 6.18 -1.44
CA LEU A 101 10.88 5.12 -1.73
C LEU A 101 10.71 4.61 -3.15
N VAL A 102 11.84 4.30 -3.78
CA VAL A 102 11.89 3.42 -4.95
C VAL A 102 12.20 2.02 -4.45
N VAL A 103 11.27 1.09 -4.65
CA VAL A 103 11.36 -0.27 -4.12
C VAL A 103 11.57 -1.23 -5.28
N THR A 104 12.64 -2.01 -5.22
CA THR A 104 12.93 -3.08 -6.18
C THR A 104 12.68 -4.43 -5.54
N ILE A 105 11.77 -5.21 -6.13
CA ILE A 105 11.51 -6.59 -5.76
C ILE A 105 12.32 -7.50 -6.68
N SER A 106 13.30 -8.19 -6.11
CA SER A 106 14.17 -9.10 -6.85
C SER A 106 13.36 -10.13 -7.62
N GLY A 107 13.71 -10.36 -8.88
CA GLY A 107 12.98 -11.27 -9.78
C GLY A 107 11.68 -10.71 -10.36
N TYR A 108 11.16 -9.58 -9.88
CA TYR A 108 9.91 -8.97 -10.36
C TYR A 108 10.13 -7.63 -11.04
N GLY A 109 10.40 -6.56 -10.30
CA GLY A 109 10.45 -5.23 -10.88
C GLY A 109 10.60 -4.13 -9.84
N THR A 110 10.54 -2.89 -10.32
CA THR A 110 10.66 -1.68 -9.49
C THR A 110 9.35 -0.91 -9.51
N GLY A 111 8.98 -0.34 -8.37
CA GLY A 111 7.87 0.59 -8.25
C GLY A 111 8.13 1.60 -7.12
N ARG A 112 7.09 2.33 -6.73
CA ARG A 112 7.16 3.40 -5.73
C ARG A 112 6.27 3.12 -4.53
N LEU A 113 6.78 3.46 -3.35
CA LEU A 113 6.08 3.40 -2.08
C LEU A 113 6.20 4.75 -1.37
N SER A 114 5.08 5.33 -0.96
CA SER A 114 5.04 6.47 -0.06
C SER A 114 4.45 6.03 1.27
N ILE A 115 5.06 6.47 2.37
CA ILE A 115 4.52 6.38 3.73
C ILE A 115 4.31 7.82 4.20
N VAL A 116 3.08 8.18 4.55
CA VAL A 116 2.72 9.53 5.04
C VAL A 116 2.14 9.39 6.45
N LEU A 117 2.69 10.12 7.41
CA LEU A 117 2.20 10.17 8.78
C LEU A 117 1.25 11.38 8.96
N ALA A 118 0.19 11.17 9.74
CA ALA A 118 -0.78 12.21 10.12
C ALA A 118 -0.35 12.97 11.37
#